data_AF-A0A1E7LFZ5-F1
#
_entry.id   AF-A0A1E7LFZ5-F1
#
_cell.length_a   1.000
_cell.length_b   1.000
_cell.length_c   1.000
_cell.angle_alpha   90.00
_cell.angle_beta   90.00
_cell.angle_gamma   90.00
#
_symmetry.space_group_name_H-M   'P 1'
#
loop_
_entity.id
_entity.type
_entity.pdbx_description
1 polymer ?
#
loop_
_entity_poly.entity_id
_entity_poly.type
_entity_poly.pdbx_seq_one_letter_code
_entity_poly.pdbx_strand_id
1 'polypeptide(L)'
;MYGAERGTRDGVPEEEREVAEMPQWGRVSGGGRGGRRPLRVVEVTGPSMVPTLYHGDLLLVQYGALVRAGDVVILRHPFQQDLLVVKRAVERRPGGWWVRGDNTFAGGDSTDYGVVPEELVLARVRARYRPPAKTPRGQRSVTEVLGWALSAFRPVRSASARLRAR
;
A
#
# COMPACT_ATOMS: atom_id res chain seq x y z
N MET A 1 -58.01 -10.21 -5.25
CA MET A 1 -57.84 -11.10 -4.08
C MET A 1 -57.02 -12.30 -4.55
N TYR A 2 -55.88 -12.72 -4.03
CA TYR A 2 -54.82 -12.24 -3.13
C TYR A 2 -53.67 -13.24 -3.36
N GLY A 3 -52.39 -12.82 -3.37
CA GLY A 3 -51.29 -13.78 -3.39
C GLY A 3 -49.97 -13.26 -3.95
N ALA A 4 -49.41 -12.21 -3.37
CA ALA A 4 -48.02 -11.82 -3.57
C ALA A 4 -47.16 -12.57 -2.54
N GLU A 5 -46.20 -13.38 -3.00
CA GLU A 5 -45.12 -13.91 -2.16
C GLU A 5 -43.75 -13.72 -2.84
N ARG A 6 -42.99 -12.78 -2.24
CA ARG A 6 -41.54 -12.74 -1.95
C ARG A 6 -40.64 -13.69 -2.76
N GLY A 7 -39.69 -13.17 -3.54
CA GLY A 7 -38.34 -12.75 -3.09
C GLY A 7 -37.33 -13.79 -3.59
N THR A 8 -36.19 -13.48 -4.20
CA THR A 8 -35.08 -12.66 -3.69
C THR A 8 -33.83 -12.97 -4.55
N ARG A 9 -32.87 -12.02 -4.64
CA ARG A 9 -31.43 -12.14 -5.03
C ARG A 9 -31.19 -12.39 -6.54
N ASP A 10 -30.46 -11.54 -7.26
CA ASP A 10 -29.13 -11.04 -6.95
C ASP A 10 -28.99 -9.52 -7.15
N GLY A 11 -29.05 -8.78 -6.04
CA GLY A 11 -28.49 -7.44 -5.96
C GLY A 11 -27.02 -7.57 -5.63
N VAL A 12 -26.16 -7.12 -6.56
CA VAL A 12 -24.75 -6.83 -6.26
C VAL A 12 -24.75 -5.59 -5.36
N PRO A 13 -24.30 -5.67 -4.09
CA PRO A 13 -24.17 -4.47 -3.29
C PRO A 13 -22.94 -3.71 -3.79
N GLU A 14 -23.18 -2.49 -4.28
CA GLU A 14 -22.18 -1.43 -4.23
C GLU A 14 -21.86 -1.17 -2.74
N GLU A 15 -20.96 -1.97 -2.17
CA GLU A 15 -20.42 -1.73 -0.84
C GLU A 15 -19.55 -0.47 -0.89
N GLU A 16 -20.22 0.63 -0.57
CA GLU A 16 -19.79 1.57 0.45
C GLU A 16 -18.47 2.28 0.13
N ARG A 17 -18.67 3.35 -0.64
CA ARG A 17 -17.93 4.59 -0.55
C ARG A 17 -17.99 5.13 0.89
N GLU A 18 -17.33 4.47 1.82
CA GLU A 18 -17.03 5.05 3.13
C GLU A 18 -15.86 6.00 2.94
N VAL A 19 -16.23 7.25 2.68
CA VAL A 19 -15.37 8.41 2.68
C VAL A 19 -14.75 8.50 4.07
N ALA A 20 -13.57 7.90 4.24
CA ALA A 20 -12.76 8.11 5.43
C ALA A 20 -12.41 9.60 5.49
N GLU A 21 -13.07 10.30 6.41
CA GLU A 21 -12.81 11.71 6.69
C GLU A 21 -11.31 11.93 6.92
N MET A 22 -10.78 12.91 6.17
CA MET A 22 -9.37 13.29 6.18
C MET A 22 -8.96 13.89 7.53
N PRO A 23 -7.84 13.46 8.12
CA PRO A 23 -7.08 14.34 8.99
C PRO A 23 -6.45 15.45 8.13
N GLN A 24 -6.98 16.66 8.31
CA GLN A 24 -6.45 17.91 7.79
C GLN A 24 -4.93 18.04 8.03
N TRP A 25 -4.12 17.89 6.97
CA TRP A 25 -2.69 18.21 7.04
C TRP A 25 -2.38 19.42 6.16
N GLY A 26 -2.21 20.55 6.84
CA GLY A 26 -1.75 21.80 6.27
C GLY A 26 -0.41 21.67 5.55
N ARG A 27 -0.35 22.35 4.40
CA ARG A 27 0.83 22.82 3.66
C ARG A 27 2.16 22.61 4.41
N VAL A 28 2.92 21.57 4.07
CA VAL A 28 4.31 21.44 4.52
C VAL A 28 5.23 21.82 3.37
N SER A 29 5.67 23.07 3.41
CA SER A 29 6.70 23.65 2.55
C SER A 29 8.05 22.95 2.75
N GLY A 30 8.85 22.89 1.68
CA GLY A 30 10.04 22.07 1.59
C GLY A 30 11.31 22.59 2.30
N GLY A 31 12.38 21.80 2.14
CA GLY A 31 13.77 22.22 2.29
C GLY A 31 14.42 21.94 3.65
N GLY A 32 15.36 20.98 3.70
CA GLY A 32 16.28 20.83 4.85
C GLY A 32 17.14 19.56 4.79
N ARG A 33 18.44 19.72 4.52
CA ARG A 33 19.45 18.65 4.63
C ARG A 33 19.65 18.26 6.10
N GLY A 34 19.69 16.96 6.39
CA GLY A 34 20.23 16.41 7.65
C GLY A 34 19.23 15.95 8.72
N GLY A 35 17.93 16.22 8.57
CA GLY A 35 16.90 15.69 9.49
C GLY A 35 16.56 14.23 9.20
N ARG A 36 16.43 13.40 10.24
CA ARG A 36 15.83 12.06 10.11
C ARG A 36 14.45 12.23 9.48
N ARG A 37 14.29 11.76 8.22
CA ARG A 37 13.01 11.85 7.50
C ARG A 37 11.92 11.13 8.33
N PRO A 38 10.75 11.75 8.56
CA PRO A 38 9.77 11.24 9.50
C PRO A 38 9.29 9.86 9.05
N LEU A 39 9.33 8.92 10.00
CA LEU A 39 8.71 7.61 9.86
C LEU A 39 7.27 7.67 10.36
N ARG A 40 6.35 7.01 9.66
CA ARG A 40 4.97 6.81 10.11
C ARG A 40 4.52 5.38 9.88
N VAL A 41 3.46 5.00 10.58
CA VAL A 41 2.76 3.74 10.35
C VAL A 41 1.49 4.05 9.56
N VAL A 42 1.24 3.27 8.51
CA VAL A 42 0.03 3.36 7.66
C VAL A 42 -0.54 1.97 7.49
N GLU A 43 -1.85 1.83 7.60
CA GLU A 43 -2.56 0.57 7.36
C GLU A 43 -2.83 0.37 5.86
N VAL A 44 -2.74 -0.87 5.38
CA VAL A 44 -3.04 -1.24 4.00
C VAL A 44 -4.52 -1.51 3.84
N THR A 45 -5.11 -0.85 2.85
CA THR A 45 -6.48 -1.11 2.40
C THR A 45 -6.49 -1.55 0.94
N GLY A 46 -7.36 -2.51 0.62
CA GLY A 46 -7.56 -3.03 -0.73
C GLY A 46 -6.56 -4.11 -1.18
N PRO A 47 -6.83 -4.77 -2.32
CA PRO A 47 -6.11 -5.97 -2.75
C PRO A 47 -4.96 -5.71 -3.74
N SER A 48 -4.65 -4.45 -4.08
CA SER A 48 -3.78 -4.15 -5.24
C SER A 48 -2.32 -4.59 -5.10
N MET A 49 -1.88 -4.84 -3.88
CA MET A 49 -0.52 -5.24 -3.56
C MET A 49 -0.42 -6.70 -3.09
N VAL A 50 -1.50 -7.48 -3.17
CA VAL A 50 -1.47 -8.93 -2.93
C VAL A 50 -0.60 -9.61 -4.00
N PRO A 51 0.29 -10.55 -3.65
CA PRO A 51 0.49 -11.19 -2.33
C PRO A 51 1.52 -10.51 -1.42
N THR A 52 2.13 -9.39 -1.83
CA THR A 52 3.15 -8.70 -1.02
C THR A 52 2.54 -8.09 0.24
N LEU A 53 1.42 -7.39 0.09
CA LEU A 53 0.67 -6.73 1.15
C LEU A 53 -0.78 -7.17 1.10
N TYR A 54 -1.35 -7.44 2.27
CA TYR A 54 -2.75 -7.78 2.44
C TYR A 54 -3.44 -6.65 3.20
N HIS A 55 -4.76 -6.59 3.07
CA HIS A 55 -5.60 -5.71 3.88
C HIS A 55 -5.30 -5.93 5.39
N GLY A 56 -5.16 -4.83 6.13
CA GLY A 56 -4.81 -4.84 7.56
C GLY A 56 -3.32 -5.03 7.88
N ASP A 57 -2.45 -5.20 6.88
CA ASP A 57 -1.00 -5.10 7.10
C ASP A 57 -0.64 -3.65 7.49
N LEU A 58 0.26 -3.47 8.45
CA LEU A 58 0.78 -2.16 8.85
C LEU A 58 2.14 -1.90 8.18
N LEU A 59 2.30 -0.72 7.58
CA LEU A 59 3.50 -0.32 6.86
C LEU A 59 4.27 0.73 7.64
N LEU A 60 5.55 0.47 7.90
CA LEU A 60 6.48 1.51 8.33
C LEU A 60 6.97 2.25 7.10
N VAL A 61 6.57 3.52 6.95
CA VAL A 61 6.87 4.34 5.77
C VAL A 61 7.77 5.52 6.12
N GLN A 62 8.60 5.92 5.16
CA GLN A 62 9.51 7.05 5.27
C GLN A 62 9.16 8.10 4.22
N TYR A 63 8.71 9.27 4.67
CA TYR A 63 8.32 10.36 3.78
C TYR A 63 9.52 11.04 3.13
N GLY A 64 9.34 11.45 1.88
CA GLY A 64 10.37 12.11 1.09
C GLY A 64 11.63 11.26 0.89
N ALA A 65 11.59 9.95 1.16
CA ALA A 65 12.70 9.02 0.96
C ALA A 65 13.07 8.88 -0.52
N LEU A 66 14.34 8.59 -0.83
CA LEU A 66 14.74 8.31 -2.21
C LEU A 66 14.12 6.97 -2.65
N VAL A 67 13.34 7.02 -3.73
CA VAL A 67 12.67 5.86 -4.34
C VAL A 67 13.59 5.21 -5.37
N ARG A 68 13.55 3.88 -5.44
CA ARG A 68 14.26 3.07 -6.42
C ARG A 68 13.29 2.08 -7.05
N ALA A 69 13.64 1.59 -8.24
CA ALA A 69 12.96 0.44 -8.84
C ALA A 69 12.87 -0.73 -7.83
N GLY A 70 11.71 -1.36 -7.78
CA GLY A 70 11.33 -2.40 -6.84
C GLY A 70 10.82 -1.91 -5.49
N ASP A 71 10.94 -0.62 -5.15
CA ASP A 71 10.39 -0.10 -3.89
C ASP A 71 8.86 -0.08 -3.92
N VAL A 72 8.24 -0.36 -2.78
CA VAL A 72 6.82 -0.10 -2.56
C VAL A 72 6.66 1.33 -2.05
N VAL A 73 5.73 2.07 -2.63
CA VAL A 73 5.55 3.51 -2.39
C VAL A 73 4.08 3.83 -2.11
N ILE A 74 3.88 4.89 -1.33
CA ILE A 74 2.59 5.58 -1.19
C ILE A 74 2.61 6.77 -2.13
N LEU A 75 1.57 6.89 -2.96
CA LEU A 75 1.40 8.01 -3.89
C LEU A 75 -0.03 8.57 -3.86
N ARG A 76 -0.19 9.84 -4.23
CA ARG A 76 -1.50 10.42 -4.55
C ARG A 76 -1.94 9.97 -5.93
N HIS A 77 -3.19 9.54 -6.07
CA HIS A 77 -3.71 9.11 -7.35
C HIS A 77 -3.75 10.30 -8.34
N PRO A 78 -3.20 10.18 -9.56
CA PRO A 78 -3.08 11.31 -10.50
C PRO A 78 -4.39 12.02 -10.84
N PHE A 79 -5.50 11.27 -10.90
CA PHE A 79 -6.83 11.81 -11.21
C PHE A 79 -7.75 11.95 -10.00
N GLN A 80 -7.29 11.54 -8.80
CA GLN A 80 -8.09 11.57 -7.57
C GLN A 80 -7.18 11.99 -6.41
N GLN A 81 -6.95 13.30 -6.27
CA GLN A 81 -5.85 13.83 -5.44
C GLN A 81 -5.99 13.57 -3.93
N ASP A 82 -7.21 13.28 -3.47
CA ASP A 82 -7.51 12.91 -2.09
C ASP A 82 -7.32 11.41 -1.82
N LEU A 83 -7.15 10.60 -2.87
CA LEU A 83 -6.93 9.16 -2.76
C LEU A 83 -5.44 8.84 -2.69
N LEU A 84 -5.02 8.22 -1.58
CA LEU A 84 -3.69 7.62 -1.44
C LEU A 84 -3.73 6.14 -1.83
N VAL A 85 -2.78 5.73 -2.66
CA VAL A 85 -2.65 4.34 -3.08
C VAL A 85 -1.24 3.81 -2.82
N VAL A 86 -1.14 2.51 -2.55
CA VAL A 86 0.12 1.81 -2.41
C VAL A 86 0.40 1.04 -3.69
N LYS A 87 1.55 1.28 -4.31
CA LYS A 87 1.98 0.61 -5.55
C LYS A 87 3.48 0.26 -5.49
N ARG A 88 3.94 -0.60 -6.39
CA ARG A 88 5.36 -0.86 -6.60
C ARG A 88 5.91 0.05 -7.69
N ALA A 89 6.97 0.79 -7.39
CA ALA A 89 7.75 1.52 -8.38
C ALA A 89 8.56 0.53 -9.22
N VAL A 90 8.20 0.34 -10.49
CA VAL A 90 8.86 -0.65 -11.35
C VAL A 90 10.08 -0.05 -12.02
N GLU A 91 9.94 1.15 -12.58
CA GLU A 91 11.03 1.83 -13.28
C GLU A 91 10.84 3.34 -13.31
N ARG A 92 11.93 4.06 -13.51
CA ARG A 92 11.92 5.50 -13.71
C ARG A 92 11.77 5.80 -15.21
N ARG A 93 10.82 6.66 -15.57
CA ARG A 93 10.58 7.14 -16.94
C ARG A 93 10.70 8.67 -16.99
N PRO A 94 10.80 9.28 -18.19
CA PRO A 94 10.67 10.72 -18.32
C PRO A 94 9.39 11.21 -17.63
N GLY A 95 9.51 12.22 -16.77
CA GLY A 95 8.38 12.77 -16.01
C GLY A 95 8.09 12.10 -14.66
N GLY A 96 8.63 10.92 -14.35
CA GLY A 96 8.39 10.31 -13.03
C GLY A 96 8.54 8.79 -12.96
N TRP A 97 7.65 8.14 -12.21
CA TRP A 97 7.68 6.71 -11.93
C TRP A 97 6.59 5.96 -12.69
N TRP A 98 6.97 4.84 -13.31
CA TRP A 98 6.03 3.82 -13.75
C TRP A 98 5.75 2.88 -12.58
N VAL A 99 4.50 2.80 -12.15
CA VAL A 99 4.08 2.04 -10.98
C VAL A 99 3.11 0.93 -11.35
N ARG A 100 3.19 -0.20 -10.66
CA ARG A 100 2.32 -1.36 -10.86
C ARG A 100 1.77 -1.86 -9.54
N GLY A 101 0.56 -2.41 -9.56
CA GLY A 101 0.10 -3.29 -8.49
C GLY A 101 0.78 -4.65 -8.59
N ASP A 102 1.05 -5.30 -7.46
CA ASP A 102 1.51 -6.71 -7.47
C ASP A 102 0.36 -7.66 -7.81
N ASN A 103 -0.88 -7.24 -7.55
CA ASN A 103 -2.07 -7.94 -7.99
C ASN A 103 -2.48 -7.42 -9.37
N THR A 104 -2.23 -8.21 -10.40
CA THR A 104 -2.55 -7.87 -11.80
C THR A 104 -4.04 -7.74 -12.08
N PHE A 105 -4.91 -8.23 -11.19
CA PHE A 105 -6.37 -8.17 -11.36
C PHE A 105 -7.02 -6.95 -10.71
N ALA A 106 -6.28 -6.17 -9.91
CA ALA A 106 -6.84 -5.06 -9.13
C ALA A 106 -6.86 -3.71 -9.88
N GLY A 107 -6.26 -3.63 -11.07
CA GLY A 107 -6.14 -2.40 -11.86
C GLY A 107 -5.60 -1.19 -11.08
N GLY A 108 -5.90 0.00 -11.60
CA GLY A 108 -5.58 1.28 -10.98
C GLY A 108 -4.07 1.50 -10.88
N ASP A 109 -3.33 1.20 -11.95
CA ASP A 109 -1.88 1.42 -11.99
C ASP A 109 -1.44 2.22 -13.23
N SER A 110 -0.13 2.33 -13.50
CA SER A 110 0.35 3.12 -14.62
C SER A 110 -0.12 2.63 -15.99
N THR A 111 -0.68 1.43 -16.10
CA THR A 111 -1.33 0.95 -17.32
C THR A 111 -2.59 1.78 -17.64
N ASP A 112 -3.27 2.29 -16.60
CA ASP A 112 -4.52 3.06 -16.74
C ASP A 112 -4.27 4.56 -16.83
N TYR A 113 -3.34 5.10 -16.03
CA TYR A 113 -3.12 6.55 -15.90
C TYR A 113 -1.73 7.02 -16.34
N GLY A 114 -0.85 6.13 -16.80
CA GLY A 114 0.48 6.48 -17.28
C GLY A 114 1.51 6.75 -16.18
N VAL A 115 2.53 7.54 -16.51
CA VAL A 115 3.65 7.86 -15.61
C VAL A 115 3.16 8.76 -14.46
N VAL A 116 3.49 8.38 -13.23
CA VAL A 116 3.17 9.16 -12.04
C VAL A 116 4.29 10.17 -11.78
N PRO A 117 4.00 11.48 -11.74
CA PRO A 117 4.98 12.51 -11.40
C PRO A 117 5.63 12.26 -10.04
N GLU A 118 6.90 12.65 -9.89
CA GLU A 118 7.67 12.37 -8.66
C GLU A 118 7.06 13.03 -7.42
N GLU A 119 6.49 14.21 -7.59
CA GLU A 119 5.79 15.00 -6.57
C GLU A 119 4.55 14.29 -6.00
N LEU A 120 3.94 13.38 -6.77
CA LEU A 120 2.82 12.58 -6.28
C LEU A 120 3.29 11.38 -5.45
N VAL A 121 4.57 11.01 -5.51
CA VAL A 121 5.15 9.91 -4.74
C VAL A 121 5.60 10.42 -3.37
N LEU A 122 4.81 10.13 -2.34
CA LEU A 122 4.94 10.76 -1.02
C LEU A 122 5.94 10.06 -0.11
N ALA A 123 5.90 8.72 -0.09
CA ALA A 123 6.64 7.94 0.88
C ALA A 123 7.08 6.59 0.33
N ARG A 124 8.18 6.08 0.88
CA ARG A 124 8.69 4.73 0.63
C ARG A 124 8.36 3.81 1.80
N VAL A 125 7.88 2.62 1.52
CA VAL A 125 7.70 1.56 2.52
C VAL A 125 9.07 0.95 2.88
N ARG A 126 9.36 0.88 4.18
CA ARG A 126 10.61 0.32 4.73
C ARG A 126 10.42 -1.10 5.24
N ALA A 127 9.30 -1.33 5.91
CA ALA A 127 8.95 -2.63 6.45
C ALA A 127 7.44 -2.81 6.47
N ARG A 128 7.01 -4.06 6.42
CA ARG A 128 5.64 -4.48 6.69
C ARG A 128 5.62 -5.19 8.04
N TYR A 129 4.55 -4.97 8.79
CA TYR A 129 4.16 -5.71 9.98
C TYR A 129 2.78 -6.32 9.75
N ARG A 130 2.64 -7.63 9.96
CA ARG A 130 1.35 -8.31 9.93
C ARG A 130 0.88 -8.58 11.36
N PRO A 131 -0.17 -7.88 11.84
CA PRO A 131 -0.75 -8.19 13.14
C PRO A 131 -1.13 -9.67 13.19
N PRO A 132 -0.96 -10.34 14.34
CA PRO A 132 -1.41 -11.71 14.45
C PRO A 132 -2.93 -11.72 14.30
N ALA A 133 -3.47 -12.68 13.55
CA ALA A 133 -4.92 -12.91 13.56
C ALA A 133 -5.40 -13.03 15.01
N LYS A 134 -6.56 -12.43 15.31
CA LYS A 134 -7.22 -12.51 16.62
C LYS A 134 -7.66 -13.96 16.88
N THR A 135 -6.71 -14.85 17.16
CA THR A 135 -6.97 -16.19 17.66
C THR A 135 -7.41 -16.07 19.12
N PRO A 136 -8.38 -16.87 19.60
CA PRO A 136 -8.77 -16.88 21.00
C PRO A 136 -7.56 -17.04 21.94
N ARG A 137 -7.61 -16.45 23.14
CA ARG A 137 -6.59 -16.56 24.20
C ARG A 137 -6.43 -18.02 24.64
N GLY A 138 -5.68 -18.79 23.86
CA GLY A 138 -5.13 -20.09 24.21
C GLY A 138 -3.61 -20.02 24.10
N GLN A 139 -2.91 -20.70 24.99
CA GLN A 139 -1.45 -20.70 25.15
C GLN A 139 -0.73 -20.88 23.80
N ARG A 140 -0.22 -19.80 23.21
CA ARG A 140 0.64 -19.90 22.02
C ARG A 140 2.01 -20.38 22.46
N SER A 141 2.54 -21.38 21.77
CA SER A 141 3.91 -21.80 21.99
C SER A 141 4.86 -20.65 21.64
N VAL A 142 5.93 -20.45 22.43
CA VAL A 142 6.94 -19.41 22.17
C VAL A 142 7.51 -19.51 20.74
N THR A 143 7.60 -20.72 20.20
CA THR A 143 8.04 -20.98 18.83
C THR A 143 7.06 -20.48 17.76
N GLU A 144 5.74 -20.56 18.00
CA GLU A 144 4.72 -20.01 17.10
C GLU A 144 4.76 -18.48 17.09
N VAL A 145 4.98 -17.87 18.26
CA VAL A 145 5.14 -16.42 18.39
C VAL A 145 6.42 -15.96 17.68
N LEU A 146 7.53 -16.67 17.81
CA LEU A 146 8.78 -16.38 17.10
C LEU A 146 8.66 -16.58 15.58
N GLY A 147 8.05 -17.68 15.14
CA GLY A 147 7.79 -17.94 13.72
C GLY A 147 6.85 -16.90 13.10
N TRP A 148 5.81 -16.49 13.84
CA TRP A 148 4.97 -15.36 13.45
C TRP A 148 5.77 -14.06 13.41
N ALA A 149 6.55 -13.72 14.43
CA ALA A 149 7.31 -12.46 14.47
C ALA A 149 8.31 -12.36 13.30
N LEU A 150 9.01 -13.46 12.97
CA LEU A 150 9.94 -13.54 11.85
C LEU A 150 9.26 -13.41 10.47
N SER A 151 8.01 -13.85 10.34
CA SER A 151 7.23 -13.71 9.10
C SER A 151 6.42 -12.40 9.02
N ALA A 152 6.06 -11.82 10.17
CA ALA A 152 5.30 -10.60 10.29
C ALA A 152 6.14 -9.37 9.95
N PHE A 153 7.39 -9.31 10.43
CA PHE A 153 8.31 -8.19 10.20
C PHE A 153 9.24 -8.47 9.03
N ARG A 154 8.77 -8.17 7.81
CA ARG A 154 9.59 -8.33 6.60
C ARG A 154 10.05 -6.98 6.08
N PRO A 155 11.38 -6.74 5.95
CA PRO A 155 11.85 -5.56 5.25
C PRO A 155 11.44 -5.68 3.79
N VAL A 156 10.80 -4.65 3.24
CA VAL A 156 10.49 -4.58 1.82
C VAL A 156 11.78 -4.14 1.12
N ARG A 157 12.71 -5.08 0.93
CA ARG A 157 13.97 -4.80 0.25
C ARG A 157 13.69 -4.73 -1.25
N SER A 158 14.01 -3.58 -1.84
CA SER A 158 14.29 -3.48 -3.28
C SER A 158 15.47 -4.40 -3.57
N ALA A 159 15.21 -5.56 -4.18
CA ALA A 159 16.24 -6.43 -4.69
C ALA A 159 16.89 -5.72 -5.89
N SER A 160 17.92 -4.94 -5.62
CA SER A 160 18.81 -4.41 -6.64
C SER A 160 19.75 -5.52 -7.06
N ALA A 161 19.27 -6.46 -7.88
CA ALA A 161 20.15 -7.37 -8.59
C ALA A 161 20.84 -6.60 -9.72
N ARG A 162 21.88 -5.84 -9.38
CA ARG A 162 22.90 -5.45 -10.35
C ARG A 162 23.71 -6.70 -10.68
N LEU A 163 23.30 -7.44 -11.70
CA LEU A 163 24.21 -8.27 -12.48
C LEU A 163 24.43 -7.53 -13.80
N ARG A 164 25.33 -6.56 -13.76
CA ARG A 164 25.95 -6.02 -14.97
C ARG A 164 27.11 -6.96 -15.28
N ALA A 165 26.85 -7.99 -16.08
CA ALA A 165 27.91 -8.77 -16.72
C ALA A 165 28.52 -7.92 -17.83
N ARG A 166 29.83 -8.05 -17.95
CA ARG A 166 30.74 -7.33 -18.85
C ARG A 166 30.57 -7.75 -20.30
#